data_AF-A0A6A0I1P3-F1
#
_entry.id   AF-A0A6A0I1P3-F1
#
_cell.length_a   1.000
_cell.length_b   1.000
_cell.length_c   1.000
_cell.angle_alpha   90.00
_cell.angle_beta   90.00
_cell.angle_gamma   90.00
#
_symmetry.space_group_name_H-M   'P 1'
#
loop_
_entity.id
_entity.type
_entity.pdbx_description
1 polymer ?
#
loop_
_entity_poly.entity_id
_entity_poly.type
_entity_poly.pdbx_seq_one_letter_code
_entity_poly.pdbx_strand_id
1 'polypeptide(L)'
;MSQTTITLQLPDSLANEASATGLFEPSAIEKLIREELRRRRVDRLFDAVNKLSNLDAPILTEAEVEAEIQATRMARNPSHASRR
;
A
#
# COMPACT_ATOMS: atom_id res chain seq x y z
N MET A 1 -21.09 -10.30 4.49
CA MET A 1 -19.85 -9.75 5.09
C MET A 1 -18.91 -10.92 5.36
N SER A 2 -17.62 -10.78 5.07
CA SER A 2 -16.62 -11.79 5.41
C SER A 2 -16.09 -11.53 6.82
N GLN A 3 -15.94 -12.59 7.62
CA GLN A 3 -15.35 -12.53 8.96
C GLN A 3 -13.88 -12.93 8.87
N THR A 4 -13.01 -12.21 9.58
CA THR A 4 -11.59 -12.54 9.73
C THR A 4 -11.26 -12.56 11.23
N THR A 5 -10.58 -13.62 11.68
CA THR A 5 -10.15 -13.78 13.07
C THR A 5 -8.65 -13.57 13.18
N ILE A 6 -8.22 -12.81 14.18
CA ILE A 6 -6.81 -12.50 14.43
C ILE A 6 -6.50 -12.88 15.88
N THR A 7 -5.38 -13.57 16.10
CA THR A 7 -4.86 -13.88 17.44
C THR A 7 -3.65 -12.99 17.71
N LEU A 8 -3.64 -12.32 18.86
CA LEU A 8 -2.59 -11.38 19.25
C LEU A 8 -2.03 -11.78 20.62
N GLN A 9 -0.73 -11.59 20.81
CA GLN A 9 -0.11 -11.64 22.14
C GLN A 9 0.21 -10.22 22.58
N LEU A 10 -0.33 -9.82 23.72
CA LEU A 10 -0.18 -8.49 24.30
C LEU A 10 0.14 -8.64 25.79
N PRO A 11 0.87 -7.70 26.40
CA PRO A 11 0.97 -7.63 27.85
C PRO A 11 -0.42 -7.51 28.48
N ASP A 12 -0.66 -8.23 29.57
CA ASP A 12 -1.97 -8.27 30.23
C ASP A 12 -2.50 -6.88 30.59
N SER A 13 -1.62 -5.98 31.05
CA SER A 13 -1.98 -4.60 31.37
C SER A 13 -2.61 -3.88 30.18
N LEU A 14 -1.99 -4.00 29.01
CA LEU A 14 -2.47 -3.37 27.77
C LEU A 14 -3.75 -4.02 27.26
N ALA A 15 -3.84 -5.35 27.33
CA ALA A 15 -5.04 -6.08 26.93
C ALA A 15 -6.25 -5.72 27.80
N ASN A 16 -6.04 -5.58 29.11
CA ASN A 16 -7.08 -5.19 30.06
C ASN A 16 -7.56 -3.76 29.83
N GLU A 17 -6.63 -2.81 29.63
CA GLU A 17 -6.97 -1.42 29.32
C GLU A 17 -7.75 -1.32 28.00
N ALA A 18 -7.23 -1.92 26.92
CA ALA A 18 -7.88 -1.91 25.63
C ALA A 18 -9.27 -2.55 25.66
N SER A 19 -9.45 -3.62 26.43
CA SER A 19 -10.75 -4.25 26.65
C SER A 19 -11.69 -3.31 27.41
N ALA A 20 -11.22 -2.70 28.51
CA ALA A 20 -12.02 -1.81 29.36
C ALA A 20 -12.48 -0.54 28.63
N THR A 21 -11.69 -0.04 27.66
CA THR A 21 -12.06 1.11 26.84
C THR A 21 -12.89 0.74 25.60
N GLY A 22 -13.20 -0.55 25.40
CA GLY A 22 -13.91 -1.04 24.21
C GLY A 22 -13.10 -0.96 22.92
N LEU A 23 -11.76 -0.86 23.00
CA LEU A 23 -10.90 -0.79 21.82
C LEU A 23 -10.93 -2.10 21.00
N PHE A 24 -11.21 -3.24 21.65
CA PHE A 24 -11.35 -4.54 20.99
C PHE A 24 -12.73 -4.79 20.38
N GLU A 25 -13.68 -3.86 20.54
CA GLU A 25 -14.96 -3.96 19.83
C GLU A 25 -14.73 -3.95 18.32
N PRO A 26 -15.45 -4.77 17.53
CA PRO A 26 -15.20 -4.90 16.09
C PRO A 26 -15.19 -3.55 15.34
N SER A 27 -16.08 -2.63 15.72
CA SER A 27 -16.16 -1.30 15.10
C SER A 27 -14.98 -0.39 15.45
N ALA A 28 -14.42 -0.52 16.65
CA ALA A 28 -13.23 0.22 17.08
C ALA A 28 -11.98 -0.31 16.39
N ILE A 29 -11.84 -1.63 16.32
CA ILE A 29 -10.75 -2.29 15.58
C ILE A 29 -10.80 -1.96 14.08
N GLU A 30 -11.97 -1.96 13.45
CA GLU A 30 -12.07 -1.59 12.03
C GLU A 30 -11.57 -0.16 11.79
N LYS A 31 -12.01 0.80 12.63
CA LYS A 31 -11.56 2.20 12.55
C LYS A 31 -10.05 2.31 12.75
N LEU A 32 -9.52 1.62 13.77
CA LEU A 32 -8.09 1.61 14.07
C LEU A 32 -7.26 1.09 12.88
N ILE A 33 -7.65 -0.04 12.30
CA ILE A 33 -6.96 -0.64 11.15
C ILE A 33 -7.04 0.29 9.93
N ARG A 34 -8.21 0.88 9.66
CA ARG A 34 -8.39 1.78 8.52
C ARG A 34 -7.51 3.02 8.62
N GLU A 35 -7.45 3.65 9.80
CA GLU A 35 -6.59 4.80 10.03
C GLU A 35 -5.11 4.44 9.93
N GLU A 36 -4.70 3.29 10.48
CA GLU A 36 -3.31 2.83 10.39
C GLU A 36 -2.89 2.54 8.94
N LEU A 37 -3.78 1.92 8.15
CA LEU A 37 -3.55 1.73 6.71
C LEU A 37 -3.42 3.06 5.97
N ARG A 38 -4.22 4.07 6.35
CA ARG A 38 -4.15 5.42 5.77
C ARG A 38 -2.80 6.07 6.09
N ARG A 39 -2.37 6.03 7.35
CA ARG A 39 -1.06 6.54 7.80
C ARG A 39 0.08 5.90 7.02
N ARG A 40 0.14 4.56 7.00
CA ARG A 40 1.18 3.82 6.25
C ARG A 40 1.16 4.06 4.74
N ARG A 41 0.02 4.42 4.16
CA ARG A 41 -0.05 4.78 2.73
C ARG A 41 0.61 6.12 2.47
N VAL A 42 0.41 7.08 3.38
CA VAL A 42 1.05 8.40 3.32
C VAL A 42 2.55 8.27 3.54
N ASP A 43 2.97 7.49 4.54
CA ASP A 43 4.40 7.27 4.81
C ASP A 43 5.10 6.61 3.61
N ARG A 44 4.47 5.60 3.00
CA ARG A 44 5.00 4.98 1.76
C ARG A 44 5.13 5.96 0.60
N LEU A 45 4.22 6.94 0.49
CA LEU A 45 4.32 7.96 -0.55
C LEU A 45 5.56 8.84 -0.30
N PHE A 46 5.76 9.32 0.92
CA PHE A 46 6.91 10.14 1.25
C PHE A 46 8.23 9.37 1.19
N ASP A 47 8.25 8.10 1.58
CA ASP A 47 9.41 7.23 1.40
C ASP A 47 9.77 7.05 -0.07
N ALA A 48 8.77 6.91 -0.95
CA ALA A 48 9.00 6.83 -2.39
C ALA A 48 9.52 8.17 -2.95
N VAL A 49 8.97 9.30 -2.50
CA VAL A 49 9.46 10.64 -2.87
C VAL A 49 10.90 10.85 -2.41
N ASN A 50 11.24 10.47 -1.17
CA ASN A 50 12.60 10.57 -0.64
C ASN A 50 13.58 9.69 -1.42
N LYS A 51 13.16 8.50 -1.86
CA LYS A 51 13.98 7.65 -2.73
C LYS A 51 14.20 8.31 -4.10
N LEU A 52 13.17 8.92 -4.68
CA LEU A 52 13.25 9.64 -5.95
C LEU A 52 14.12 10.90 -5.87
N SER A 53 14.06 11.67 -4.78
CA SER A 53 14.88 12.88 -4.63
C SER A 53 16.36 12.58 -4.40
N ASN A 54 16.68 11.39 -3.90
CA ASN A 54 18.05 10.91 -3.70
C ASN A 54 18.60 10.12 -4.90
N LEU A 55 17.80 9.91 -5.93
CA LEU A 55 18.24 9.27 -7.17
C LEU A 55 18.96 10.32 -8.03
N ASP A 56 20.25 10.11 -8.25
CA ASP A 56 21.01 10.82 -9.28
C ASP A 56 20.73 10.17 -10.64
N ALA A 57 19.54 10.45 -11.17
CA ALA A 57 19.06 9.93 -12.44
C ALA A 57 19.05 11.03 -13.51
N PRO A 58 19.36 10.70 -14.78
CA PRO A 58 19.29 11.67 -15.85
C PRO A 58 17.85 12.18 -16.03
N ILE A 59 17.72 13.50 -16.23
CA ILE A 59 16.43 14.12 -16.57
C ILE A 59 16.10 13.71 -18.00
N LEU A 60 15.09 12.85 -18.15
CA LEU A 60 14.57 12.45 -19.46
C LEU A 60 13.64 13.53 -20.02
N THR A 61 13.69 13.72 -21.33
CA THR A 61 12.69 14.53 -22.06
C THR A 61 11.36 13.77 -22.15
N GLU A 62 10.27 14.49 -22.36
CA GLU A 62 8.93 13.89 -22.53
C GLU A 62 8.89 12.86 -23.68
N ALA A 63 9.62 13.13 -24.77
CA ALA A 63 9.72 12.23 -25.92
C ALA A 63 10.43 10.90 -25.58
N GLU A 64 11.51 10.96 -24.79
CA GLU A 64 12.23 9.77 -24.33
C GLU A 64 11.39 8.93 -23.36
N VAL A 65 10.65 9.60 -22.47
CA VAL A 65 9.71 8.92 -21.55
C VAL A 65 8.60 8.21 -22.34
N GLU A 66 8.00 8.88 -23.33
CA GLU A 66 6.93 8.28 -24.14
C GLU A 66 7.43 7.08 -24.94
N ALA A 67 8.63 7.18 -25.55
CA ALA A 67 9.23 6.06 -26.28
C ALA A 67 9.42 4.82 -25.40
N GLU A 68 9.91 4.99 -24.17
CA GLU A 68 10.11 3.90 -23.20
C GLU A 68 8.79 3.27 -22.74
N ILE A 69 7.77 4.09 -22.48
CA ILE A 69 6.42 3.63 -22.12
C ILE A 69 5.82 2.77 -23.23
N GLN A 70 5.93 3.22 -24.48
CA GLN A 70 5.39 2.48 -25.63
C GLN A 70 6.13 1.16 -25.84
N ALA A 71 7.47 1.15 -25.78
CA ALA A 71 8.26 -0.07 -25.87
C ALA A 71 7.85 -1.09 -24.79
N THR A 72 7.70 -0.64 -23.54
CA THR A 72 7.28 -1.49 -22.42
C THR A 72 5.85 -2.04 -22.61
N ARG A 73 4.92 -1.21 -23.10
CA ARG A 73 3.53 -1.64 -23.37
C ARG A 73 3.46 -2.68 -24.49
N MET A 74 4.24 -2.49 -25.55
CA MET A 74 4.33 -3.45 -26.65
C MET A 74 4.91 -4.78 -26.17
N ALA A 75 5.94 -4.75 -25.31
CA ALA A 75 6.53 -5.95 -24.71
C ALA A 75 5.58 -6.68 -23.73
N ARG A 76 4.70 -5.94 -23.04
CA ARG A 76 3.70 -6.49 -22.09
C ARG A 76 2.44 -7.04 -22.73
N ASN A 77 2.25 -6.88 -24.04
CA ASN A 77 1.18 -7.54 -24.77
C ASN A 77 1.67 -8.91 -25.28
N PRO A 78 1.43 -10.04 -24.59
CA PRO A 78 1.39 -11.33 -25.26
C PRO A 78 0.13 -11.31 -26.12
N SER A 79 0.28 -10.76 -27.31
CA SER A 79 -0.59 -10.85 -28.47
C SER A 79 -2.05 -11.26 -28.23
N HIS A 80 -2.94 -10.37 -28.66
CA HIS A 80 -4.25 -10.66 -29.27
C HIS A 80 -4.23 -11.74 -30.41
N ALA A 81 -3.19 -12.58 -30.53
CA ALA A 81 -2.99 -13.57 -31.59
C ALA A 81 -3.65 -14.94 -31.31
N SER A 82 -4.65 -15.00 -30.43
CA SER A 82 -5.47 -16.21 -30.26
C SER A 82 -6.96 -15.87 -30.12
N ARG A 83 -7.52 -15.16 -31.11
CA ARG A 83 -8.97 -15.15 -31.34
C ARG A 83 -9.30 -14.72 -32.77
N ARG A 84 -9.05 -15.58 -33.74
CA ARG A 84 -9.78 -15.63 -35.03
C ARG A 84 -9.89 -17.08 -35.45
#